data_AF-A0A834IQY0-F1
#
_entry.id   AF-A0A834IQY0-F1
#
_cell.length_a   1.000
_cell.length_b   1.000
_cell.length_c   1.000
_cell.angle_alpha   90.00
_cell.angle_beta   90.00
_cell.angle_gamma   90.00
#
_symmetry.space_group_name_H-M   'P 1'
#
loop_
_entity.id
_entity.type
_entity.pdbx_description
1 polymer ?
#
loop_
_entity_poly.entity_id
_entity_poly.type
_entity_poly.pdbx_seq_one_letter_code
_entity_poly.pdbx_strand_id
1 'polypeptide(L)'
;MQTLMKEDEEFARKLQEDEERAFQQEEEKMPQTSQMDIPEIMREERRKNKWCKDIEKWKELNPDTLAAKMTRDKLFKTFRSVDKDVLVELLYAHNNCYKETVEILLNNTEAHSIDGDIQSIKDPPLSEDVYYQMKEDYDNCQDIVDSSEDTSARDYRQEANKYLKKRADLYQKAQRCYQKGMRDVAQFYSGLASQQTRLYEQANSKAEALPALDVFLDTNINLLRHSVKKTKEYLQIITGRGKHSFKGISVLRPAVENHIIQRGLSFTTLNQGMLEVKLTKNSKLTNEL
;
A
#
# COMPACT_ATOMS: atom_id res chain seq x y z
N MET A 1 -11.35 -15.12 2.50
CA MET A 1 -11.15 -13.69 2.13
C MET A 1 -11.33 -12.78 3.33
N GLN A 2 -12.50 -12.72 3.98
CA GLN A 2 -12.68 -11.93 5.22
C GLN A 2 -11.69 -12.29 6.33
N THR A 3 -11.21 -13.54 6.37
CA THR A 3 -10.18 -13.99 7.30
C THR A 3 -8.83 -13.29 7.09
N LEU A 4 -8.39 -13.10 5.84
CA LEU A 4 -7.07 -12.53 5.53
C LEU A 4 -7.02 -11.02 5.85
N MET A 5 -8.06 -10.29 5.46
CA MET A 5 -8.19 -8.87 5.83
C MET A 5 -8.24 -8.69 7.35
N LYS A 6 -8.96 -9.57 8.05
CA LYS A 6 -9.07 -9.52 9.50
C LYS A 6 -7.72 -9.80 10.18
N GLU A 7 -6.95 -10.76 9.67
CA GLU A 7 -5.58 -11.01 10.14
C GLU A 7 -4.68 -9.77 9.93
N ASP A 8 -4.71 -9.17 8.74
CA ASP A 8 -3.93 -7.98 8.42
C ASP A 8 -4.35 -6.79 9.33
N GLU A 9 -5.66 -6.62 9.56
CA GLU A 9 -6.22 -5.56 10.42
C GLU A 9 -5.85 -5.76 11.90
N GLU A 10 -5.97 -6.98 12.42
CA GLU A 10 -5.60 -7.30 13.80
C GLU A 10 -4.11 -7.08 14.04
N PHE A 11 -3.26 -7.48 13.09
CA PHE A 11 -1.84 -7.27 13.19
C PHE A 11 -1.47 -5.78 13.12
N ALA A 12 -2.09 -5.01 12.22
CA ALA A 12 -1.89 -3.57 12.13
C ALA A 12 -2.33 -2.84 13.41
N ARG A 13 -3.49 -3.21 13.98
CA ARG A 13 -4.01 -2.65 15.23
C ARG A 13 -3.05 -2.91 16.39
N LYS A 14 -2.55 -4.13 16.50
CA LYS A 14 -1.56 -4.50 17.52
C LYS A 14 -0.29 -3.65 17.41
N LEU A 15 0.17 -3.40 16.19
CA LEU A 15 1.36 -2.58 15.97
C LEU A 15 1.14 -1.11 16.37
N GLN A 16 -0.05 -0.58 16.07
CA GLN A 16 -0.44 0.78 16.43
C GLN A 16 -0.54 0.96 17.95
N GLU A 17 -1.17 0.02 18.66
CA GLU A 17 -1.23 0.02 20.13
C GLU A 17 0.17 -0.02 20.78
N ASP A 18 1.12 -0.71 20.14
CA ASP A 18 2.51 -0.77 20.59
C ASP A 18 3.27 0.55 20.39
N GLU A 19 3.00 1.26 19.29
CA GLU A 19 3.55 2.59 19.00
C GLU A 19 2.96 3.65 19.95
N GLU A 20 1.64 3.64 20.15
CA GLU A 20 0.94 4.59 21.04
C GLU A 20 1.41 4.44 22.50
N ARG A 21 1.59 3.20 22.98
CA ARG A 21 2.16 2.96 24.31
C ARG A 21 3.60 3.47 24.45
N ALA A 22 4.41 3.34 23.42
CA ALA A 22 5.78 3.86 23.44
C ALA A 22 5.78 5.40 23.49
N PHE A 23 4.87 6.04 22.75
CA PHE A 23 4.72 7.49 22.72
C PHE A 23 4.29 8.05 24.09
N GLN A 24 3.30 7.44 24.74
CA GLN A 24 2.82 7.86 26.07
C GLN A 24 3.94 7.82 27.13
N GLN A 25 4.79 6.80 27.08
CA GLN A 25 5.95 6.68 27.98
C GLN A 25 7.05 7.73 27.72
N GLU A 26 7.13 8.27 26.51
CA GLU A 26 8.05 9.36 26.15
C GLU A 26 7.46 10.73 26.53
N GLU A 27 6.14 10.92 26.41
CA GLU A 27 5.44 12.17 26.77
C GLU A 27 5.45 12.46 28.28
N GLU A 28 5.30 11.42 29.12
CA GLU A 28 5.39 11.54 30.58
C GLU A 28 6.77 12.02 31.08
N LYS A 29 7.81 12.01 30.23
CA LYS A 29 9.18 12.42 30.56
C LYS A 29 9.53 13.86 30.15
N MET A 30 8.58 14.66 29.64
CA MET A 30 8.85 16.06 29.25
C MET A 30 8.48 17.07 30.37
N PRO A 31 9.33 18.07 30.66
CA PRO A 31 8.99 19.13 31.62
C PRO A 31 7.89 20.04 31.05
N GLN A 32 6.83 20.27 31.83
CA GLN A 32 5.77 21.22 31.48
C GLN A 32 6.32 22.65 31.51
N THR A 33 6.43 23.30 30.34
CA THR A 33 6.76 24.72 30.23
C THR A 33 5.47 25.55 30.15
N SER A 34 5.36 26.51 31.07
CA SER A 34 4.21 27.38 31.25
C SER A 34 4.30 28.62 30.34
N GLN A 35 3.15 28.97 29.76
CA GLN A 35 2.82 30.17 28.97
C GLN A 35 3.51 30.34 27.59
N MET A 36 2.73 30.13 26.52
CA MET A 36 3.10 30.50 25.16
C MET A 36 2.41 31.80 24.71
N ASP A 37 3.16 32.63 23.98
CA ASP A 37 2.71 33.85 23.32
C ASP A 37 2.24 33.56 21.88
N ILE A 38 1.23 34.29 21.39
CA ILE A 38 0.49 34.02 20.13
C ILE A 38 1.39 33.97 18.87
N PRO A 39 2.45 34.80 18.73
CA PRO A 39 3.38 34.69 17.60
C PRO A 39 4.19 33.39 17.60
N GLU A 40 4.49 32.85 18.79
CA GLU A 40 5.19 31.58 18.95
C GLU A 40 4.27 30.42 18.55
N ILE A 41 2.98 30.48 18.93
CA ILE A 41 1.95 29.52 18.52
C ILE A 41 1.83 29.46 16.99
N MET A 42 1.77 30.61 16.31
CA MET A 42 1.70 30.64 14.84
C MET A 42 2.97 30.14 14.14
N ARG A 43 4.13 30.23 14.79
CA ARG A 43 5.39 29.71 14.26
C ARG A 43 5.48 28.20 14.49
N GLU A 44 5.11 27.76 15.67
CA GLU A 44 5.02 26.36 16.07
C GLU A 44 3.99 25.60 15.22
N GLU A 45 2.83 26.20 14.93
CA GLU A 45 1.81 25.59 14.08
C GLU A 45 2.27 25.47 12.62
N ARG A 46 3.03 26.44 12.10
CA ARG A 46 3.69 26.32 10.79
C ARG A 46 4.76 25.23 10.77
N ARG A 47 5.57 25.12 11.82
CA ARG A 47 6.54 24.02 12.00
C ARG A 47 5.84 22.68 12.03
N LYS A 48 4.80 22.55 12.85
CA LYS A 48 3.98 21.34 13.01
C LYS A 48 3.33 20.95 11.70
N ASN A 49 2.79 21.91 10.94
CA ASN A 49 2.15 21.64 9.65
C ASN A 49 3.17 21.25 8.56
N LYS A 50 4.38 21.84 8.56
CA LYS A 50 5.49 21.42 7.67
C LYS A 50 5.95 20.01 8.00
N TRP A 51 6.14 19.72 9.29
CA TRP A 51 6.52 18.40 9.78
C TRP A 51 5.44 17.35 9.50
N CYS A 52 4.16 17.68 9.70
CA CYS A 52 3.03 16.82 9.34
C CYS A 52 2.99 16.55 7.83
N LYS A 53 3.21 17.56 6.98
CA LYS A 53 3.29 17.37 5.53
C LYS A 53 4.46 16.51 5.10
N ASP A 54 5.60 16.65 5.76
CA ASP A 54 6.74 15.78 5.50
C ASP A 54 6.42 14.36 5.99
N ILE A 55 5.80 14.16 7.16
CA ILE A 55 5.22 12.89 7.65
C ILE A 55 4.22 12.26 6.69
N GLU A 56 3.37 13.06 6.06
CA GLU A 56 2.46 12.57 5.04
C GLU A 56 3.18 12.05 3.80
N LYS A 57 4.30 12.64 3.40
CA LYS A 57 5.18 12.07 2.36
C LYS A 57 5.86 10.78 2.85
N TRP A 58 6.17 10.68 4.15
CA TRP A 58 6.74 9.47 4.74
C TRP A 58 5.74 8.31 4.90
N LYS A 59 4.45 8.51 4.58
CA LYS A 59 3.44 7.42 4.50
C LYS A 59 3.56 6.58 3.23
N GLU A 60 4.42 6.98 2.29
CA GLU A 60 4.77 6.14 1.15
C GLU A 60 5.55 4.91 1.64
N LEU A 61 5.09 3.71 1.27
CA LEU A 61 5.67 2.42 1.65
C LEU A 61 7.01 2.16 0.95
N ASN A 62 8.00 3.05 1.09
CA ASN A 62 9.30 2.94 0.43
C ASN A 62 10.41 2.57 1.44
N PRO A 63 11.27 1.57 1.15
CA PRO A 63 12.43 1.22 1.97
C PRO A 63 13.32 2.41 2.34
N ASP A 64 13.59 3.33 1.41
CA ASP A 64 14.44 4.50 1.62
C ASP A 64 13.81 5.48 2.62
N THR A 65 12.48 5.58 2.53
CA THR A 65 11.66 6.43 3.39
C THR A 65 11.64 5.89 4.82
N LEU A 66 11.55 4.56 4.98
CA LEU A 66 11.65 3.92 6.29
C LEU A 66 13.06 4.04 6.89
N ALA A 67 14.10 3.77 6.10
CA ALA A 67 15.48 3.87 6.56
C ALA A 67 15.82 5.30 7.03
N ALA A 68 15.35 6.32 6.32
CA ALA A 68 15.49 7.72 6.73
C ALA A 68 14.71 8.03 8.02
N LYS A 69 13.49 7.50 8.20
CA LYS A 69 12.72 7.64 9.44
C LYS A 69 13.49 7.05 10.64
N MET A 70 13.95 5.80 10.53
CA MET A 70 14.69 5.11 11.59
C MET A 70 16.01 5.81 11.92
N THR A 71 16.70 6.32 10.90
CA THR A 71 17.91 7.17 11.02
C THR A 71 17.64 8.41 11.87
N ARG A 72 16.57 9.14 11.58
CA ARG A 72 16.20 10.35 12.33
C ARG A 72 15.80 10.03 13.77
N ASP A 73 14.99 8.99 13.97
CA ASP A 73 14.56 8.59 15.30
C ASP A 73 15.74 8.16 16.19
N LYS A 74 16.73 7.47 15.60
CA LYS A 74 17.96 7.14 16.31
C LYS A 74 18.76 8.40 16.67
N LEU A 75 18.95 9.33 15.72
CA LEU A 75 19.66 10.59 15.97
C LEU A 75 19.00 11.44 17.06
N PHE A 76 17.67 11.54 17.07
CA PHE A 76 16.93 12.30 18.08
C PHE A 76 17.03 11.69 19.48
N LYS A 77 17.13 10.37 19.58
CA LYS A 77 17.32 9.66 20.85
C LYS A 77 18.74 9.80 21.37
N THR A 78 19.74 9.71 20.49
CA THR A 78 21.16 9.77 20.89
C THR A 78 21.64 11.18 21.19
N PHE A 79 21.18 12.19 20.44
CA PHE A 79 21.63 13.58 20.56
C PHE A 79 20.52 14.48 21.12
N ARG A 80 20.08 14.21 22.36
CA ARG A 80 18.98 14.95 23.00
C ARG A 80 19.27 16.44 23.23
N SER A 81 20.55 16.81 23.32
CA SER A 81 21.02 18.19 23.53
C SER A 81 20.99 19.04 22.26
N VAL A 82 21.06 18.40 21.08
CA VAL A 82 21.08 19.09 19.79
C VAL A 82 19.65 19.31 19.31
N ASP A 83 19.37 20.50 18.78
CA ASP A 83 18.06 20.80 18.20
C ASP A 83 17.72 19.81 17.08
N LYS A 84 16.49 19.28 17.11
CA LYS A 84 15.95 18.36 16.12
C LYS A 84 16.03 18.95 14.71
N ASP A 85 15.92 20.27 14.56
CA ASP A 85 15.99 20.93 13.26
C ASP A 85 17.40 20.87 12.67
N VAL A 86 18.42 21.12 13.51
CA VAL A 86 19.83 21.07 13.12
C VAL A 86 20.24 19.64 12.74
N LEU A 87 19.75 18.63 13.48
CA LEU A 87 20.01 17.22 13.17
C LEU A 87 19.44 16.82 11.80
N VAL A 88 18.28 17.35 11.45
CA VAL A 88 17.63 17.08 10.16
C VAL A 88 18.37 17.77 9.03
N GLU A 89 18.73 19.05 9.18
CA GLU A 89 19.48 19.80 8.18
C GLU A 89 20.86 19.17 7.91
N LEU A 90 21.54 18.74 8.98
CA LEU A 90 22.82 18.04 8.85
C LEU A 90 22.66 16.71 8.10
N LEU A 91 21.65 15.91 8.46
CA LEU A 91 21.38 14.65 7.77
C LEU A 91 21.10 14.87 6.27
N TYR A 92 20.36 15.92 5.91
CA TYR A 92 20.14 16.30 4.52
C TYR A 92 21.43 16.76 3.81
N ALA A 93 22.29 17.53 4.49
CA ALA A 93 23.56 17.98 3.94
C ALA A 93 24.52 16.82 3.63
N HIS A 94 24.40 15.72 4.37
CA HIS A 94 25.18 14.49 4.20
C HIS A 94 24.43 13.39 3.44
N ASN A 95 23.49 13.74 2.55
CA ASN A 95 22.76 12.79 1.71
C ASN A 95 22.07 11.63 2.47
N ASN A 96 21.58 11.90 3.68
CA ASN A 96 21.01 10.91 4.60
C ASN A 96 21.99 9.79 5.03
N CYS A 97 23.31 10.01 4.91
CA CYS A 97 24.31 9.09 5.41
C CYS A 97 24.44 9.19 6.94
N TYR A 98 23.95 8.19 7.65
CA TYR A 98 24.00 8.13 9.11
C TYR A 98 25.44 8.19 9.64
N LYS A 99 26.38 7.45 9.03
CA LYS A 99 27.76 7.35 9.51
C LYS A 99 28.48 8.70 9.49
N GLU A 100 28.40 9.41 8.37
CA GLU A 100 29.01 10.74 8.19
C GLU A 100 28.38 11.78 9.13
N THR A 101 27.05 11.75 9.26
CA THR A 101 26.31 12.66 10.13
C THR A 101 26.70 12.44 11.60
N VAL A 102 26.78 11.19 12.05
CA VAL A 102 27.17 10.83 13.41
C VAL A 102 28.62 11.17 13.70
N GLU A 103 29.55 10.96 12.76
CA GLU A 103 30.96 11.32 12.96
C GLU A 103 31.14 12.82 13.20
N ILE A 104 30.45 13.67 12.44
CA ILE A 104 30.50 15.12 12.61
C ILE A 104 29.85 15.52 13.94
N LEU A 105 28.71 14.94 14.29
CA LEU A 105 28.06 15.20 15.57
C LEU A 105 28.93 14.77 16.76
N LEU A 106 29.59 13.61 16.68
CA LEU A 106 30.52 13.15 17.71
C LEU A 106 31.75 14.05 17.85
N ASN A 107 32.26 14.60 16.75
CA ASN A 107 33.41 15.51 16.76
C ASN A 107 33.08 16.91 17.31
N ASN A 108 31.82 17.35 17.20
CA ASN A 108 31.39 18.69 17.58
C ASN A 108 30.55 18.73 18.88
N THR A 109 30.17 17.59 19.44
CA THR A 109 29.35 17.50 20.66
C THR A 109 30.17 16.99 21.83
N GLU A 110 30.06 17.65 22.99
CA GLU A 110 30.75 17.21 24.21
C GLU A 110 30.11 15.93 24.79
N ALA A 111 30.94 15.03 25.34
CA ALA A 111 30.58 13.67 25.77
C ALA A 111 29.44 13.58 26.81
N HIS A 112 29.11 14.67 27.50
CA HIS A 112 28.07 14.75 28.54
C HIS A 112 26.65 14.94 27.98
N SER A 113 26.52 15.16 26.66
CA SER A 113 25.25 15.35 25.96
C SER A 113 24.79 14.12 25.16
N ILE A 114 25.53 13.01 25.26
CA ILE A 114 25.32 11.77 24.51
C ILE A 114 24.76 10.71 25.45
N ASP A 115 23.61 10.13 25.11
CA ASP A 115 23.01 9.03 25.87
C ASP A 115 23.33 7.69 25.18
N GLY A 116 24.16 6.85 25.83
CA GLY A 116 24.55 5.52 25.34
C GLY A 116 26.04 5.31 25.01
N ASP A 117 26.39 4.07 24.68
CA ASP A 117 27.76 3.68 24.32
C ASP A 117 28.14 4.14 22.89
N ILE A 118 29.30 4.76 22.74
CA ILE A 118 29.79 5.40 21.51
C ILE A 118 29.87 4.38 20.35
N GLN A 119 30.17 3.12 20.64
CA GLN A 119 30.22 2.06 19.62
C GLN A 119 28.83 1.74 19.06
N SER A 120 27.82 1.61 19.92
CA SER A 120 26.44 1.34 19.50
C SER A 120 25.77 2.52 18.77
N ILE A 121 26.28 3.73 19.00
CA ILE A 121 25.82 4.96 18.32
C ILE A 121 26.33 5.01 16.88
N LYS A 122 27.53 4.49 16.57
CA LYS A 122 28.07 4.48 15.20
C LYS A 122 27.36 3.48 14.28
N ASP A 123 26.78 2.43 14.85
CA ASP A 123 26.04 1.45 14.06
C ASP A 123 24.74 2.06 13.50
N PRO A 124 24.41 1.87 12.21
CA PRO A 124 23.15 2.34 11.67
C PRO A 124 21.95 1.65 12.35
N PRO A 125 20.77 2.30 12.40
CA PRO A 125 19.57 1.72 13.02
C PRO A 125 19.02 0.52 12.26
N LEU A 126 19.33 0.43 10.97
CA LEU A 126 18.94 -0.67 10.10
C LEU A 126 20.21 -1.33 9.56
N SER A 127 20.32 -2.65 9.70
CA SER A 127 21.41 -3.41 9.09
C SER A 127 21.31 -3.35 7.57
N GLU A 128 22.46 -3.28 6.89
CA GLU A 128 22.54 -3.25 5.43
C GLU A 128 21.83 -4.45 4.80
N ASP A 129 21.98 -5.64 5.39
CA ASP A 129 21.32 -6.87 4.93
C ASP A 129 19.79 -6.75 4.96
N VAL A 130 19.25 -6.14 6.03
CA VAL A 130 17.80 -5.97 6.19
C VAL A 130 17.28 -4.95 5.19
N TYR A 131 18.04 -3.87 4.96
CA TYR A 131 17.70 -2.85 3.97
C TYR A 131 17.69 -3.41 2.53
N TYR A 132 18.71 -4.15 2.11
CA TYR A 132 18.74 -4.75 0.77
C TYR A 132 17.61 -5.77 0.59
N GLN A 133 17.33 -6.58 1.62
CA GLN A 133 16.21 -7.54 1.56
C GLN A 133 14.86 -6.83 1.40
N MET A 134 14.65 -5.74 2.14
CA MET A 134 13.44 -4.93 2.03
C MET A 134 13.29 -4.30 0.65
N LYS A 135 14.40 -3.81 0.07
CA LYS A 135 14.41 -3.22 -1.27
C LYS A 135 14.08 -4.25 -2.34
N GLU A 136 14.70 -5.42 -2.26
CA GLU A 136 14.41 -6.54 -3.17
C GLU A 136 12.92 -6.96 -3.07
N ASP A 137 12.38 -7.10 -1.85
CA ASP A 137 10.98 -7.46 -1.65
C ASP A 137 10.01 -6.39 -2.16
N TYR A 138 10.39 -5.11 -2.00
CA TYR A 138 9.63 -3.97 -2.49
C TYR A 138 9.56 -3.95 -4.02
N ASP A 139 10.72 -4.07 -4.68
CA ASP A 139 10.82 -4.09 -6.14
C ASP A 139 10.05 -5.30 -6.70
N ASN A 140 10.20 -6.47 -6.09
CA ASN A 140 9.42 -7.68 -6.42
C ASN A 140 7.91 -7.49 -6.25
N CYS A 141 7.46 -6.62 -5.33
CA CYS A 141 6.05 -6.29 -5.15
C CYS A 141 5.54 -5.27 -6.19
N GLN A 142 6.44 -4.49 -6.78
CA GLN A 142 6.13 -3.38 -7.68
C GLN A 142 6.11 -3.77 -9.17
N ASP A 143 6.40 -5.03 -9.52
CA ASP A 143 6.27 -5.63 -10.87
C ASP A 143 4.83 -5.70 -11.42
N ILE A 144 4.07 -4.62 -11.30
CA ILE A 144 2.70 -4.47 -11.78
C ILE A 144 2.68 -3.23 -12.65
N VAL A 145 3.13 -3.39 -13.89
CA VAL A 145 2.93 -2.38 -14.93
C VAL A 145 2.55 -3.10 -16.22
N ASP A 146 1.27 -2.92 -16.58
CA ASP A 146 0.66 -3.12 -17.89
C ASP A 146 1.15 -4.30 -18.73
N SER A 147 0.71 -5.52 -18.37
CA SER A 147 0.44 -6.51 -19.41
C SER A 147 -0.91 -6.18 -20.05
N SER A 148 -0.88 -5.23 -20.98
CA SER A 148 -1.97 -4.83 -21.88
C SER A 148 -2.32 -5.91 -22.91
N GLU A 149 -2.13 -7.18 -22.58
CA GLU A 149 -2.37 -8.32 -23.46
C GLU A 149 -3.62 -9.06 -23.01
N ASP A 150 -4.43 -9.52 -23.98
CA ASP A 150 -5.66 -10.29 -23.82
C ASP A 150 -5.54 -11.35 -22.71
N THR A 151 -5.87 -10.97 -21.48
CA THR A 151 -5.64 -11.81 -20.30
C THR A 151 -6.89 -12.65 -20.08
N SER A 152 -6.76 -13.98 -20.25
CA SER A 152 -7.89 -14.89 -20.08
C SER A 152 -8.27 -15.02 -18.60
N ALA A 153 -9.47 -15.53 -18.32
CA ALA A 153 -9.88 -15.83 -16.93
C ALA A 153 -8.94 -16.81 -16.20
N ARG A 154 -8.25 -17.69 -16.93
CA ARG A 154 -7.25 -18.62 -16.36
C ARG A 154 -6.02 -17.88 -15.86
N ASP A 155 -5.69 -16.75 -16.48
CA ASP A 155 -4.50 -15.97 -16.17
C ASP A 155 -4.75 -15.13 -14.92
N TYR A 156 -5.94 -14.56 -14.75
CA TYR A 156 -6.33 -13.89 -13.50
C TYR A 156 -6.32 -14.81 -12.27
N ARG A 157 -6.67 -16.10 -12.43
CA ARG A 157 -6.55 -17.07 -11.32
C ARG A 157 -5.10 -17.33 -10.94
N GLN A 158 -4.21 -17.41 -11.93
CA GLN A 158 -2.78 -17.59 -11.69
C GLN A 158 -2.17 -16.34 -11.03
N GLU A 159 -2.56 -15.16 -11.51
CA GLU A 159 -2.17 -13.86 -10.95
C GLU A 159 -2.62 -13.73 -9.49
N ALA A 160 -3.88 -14.05 -9.19
CA ALA A 160 -4.39 -14.09 -7.83
C ALA A 160 -3.55 -15.05 -6.95
N ASN A 161 -3.27 -16.26 -7.41
CA ASN A 161 -2.42 -17.20 -6.67
C ASN A 161 -0.99 -16.68 -6.45
N LYS A 162 -0.43 -15.92 -7.39
CA LYS A 162 0.88 -15.25 -7.23
C LYS A 162 0.82 -14.23 -6.08
N TYR A 163 -0.18 -13.36 -6.06
CA TYR A 163 -0.36 -12.37 -4.99
C TYR A 163 -0.58 -13.04 -3.62
N LEU A 164 -1.34 -14.13 -3.58
CA LEU A 164 -1.59 -14.87 -2.35
C LEU A 164 -0.30 -15.46 -1.75
N LYS A 165 0.57 -16.04 -2.59
CA LYS A 165 1.89 -16.54 -2.15
C LYS A 165 2.77 -15.41 -1.63
N LYS A 166 2.89 -14.31 -2.39
CA LYS A 166 3.68 -13.14 -1.98
C LYS A 166 3.17 -12.56 -0.65
N ARG A 167 1.86 -12.43 -0.49
CA ARG A 167 1.24 -11.99 0.78
C ARG A 167 1.65 -12.88 1.95
N ALA A 168 1.62 -14.21 1.78
CA ALA A 168 1.99 -15.13 2.84
C ALA A 168 3.47 -14.97 3.25
N ASP A 169 4.37 -14.83 2.27
CA ASP A 169 5.81 -14.65 2.53
C ASP A 169 6.09 -13.33 3.26
N LEU A 170 5.49 -12.22 2.79
CA LEU A 170 5.62 -10.91 3.42
C LEU A 170 5.04 -10.87 4.83
N TYR A 171 3.89 -11.50 5.03
CA TYR A 171 3.26 -11.57 6.35
C TYR A 171 4.12 -12.36 7.34
N GLN A 172 4.74 -13.46 6.91
CA GLN A 172 5.72 -14.18 7.73
C GLN A 172 6.95 -13.33 8.05
N LYS A 173 7.47 -12.55 7.08
CA LYS A 173 8.58 -11.62 7.31
C LYS A 173 8.20 -10.55 8.35
N ALA A 174 7.00 -9.97 8.24
CA ALA A 174 6.47 -9.02 9.22
C ALA A 174 6.43 -9.60 10.64
N GLN A 175 5.91 -10.82 10.80
CA GLN A 175 5.86 -11.50 12.09
C GLN A 175 7.25 -11.77 12.67
N ARG A 176 8.22 -12.20 11.86
CA ARG A 176 9.60 -12.43 12.30
C ARG A 176 10.26 -11.13 12.75
N CYS A 177 10.09 -10.04 12.02
CA CYS A 177 10.62 -8.73 12.42
C CYS A 177 9.98 -8.22 13.71
N TYR A 178 8.67 -8.44 13.86
CA TYR A 178 7.95 -8.09 15.07
C TYR A 178 8.47 -8.86 16.29
N GLN A 179 8.70 -10.18 16.15
CA GLN A 179 9.28 -11.01 17.22
C GLN A 179 10.71 -10.58 17.61
N LYS A 180 11.48 -10.06 16.65
CA LYS A 180 12.83 -9.50 16.88
C LYS A 180 12.80 -8.09 17.49
N GLY A 181 11.63 -7.48 17.70
CA GLY A 181 11.50 -6.12 18.21
C GLY A 181 11.69 -5.02 17.14
N MET A 182 11.89 -5.38 15.87
CA MET A 182 12.00 -4.42 14.75
C MET A 182 10.60 -4.01 14.28
N ARG A 183 9.95 -3.13 15.05
CA ARG A 183 8.55 -2.71 14.82
C ARG A 183 8.36 -1.95 13.52
N ASP A 184 9.22 -0.97 13.21
CA ASP A 184 9.14 -0.19 11.96
C ASP A 184 9.22 -1.09 10.71
N VAL A 185 10.15 -2.05 10.72
CA VAL A 185 10.31 -3.02 9.63
C VAL A 185 9.12 -3.96 9.55
N ALA A 186 8.53 -4.35 10.68
CA ALA A 186 7.30 -5.14 10.70
C ALA A 186 6.10 -4.36 10.14
N GLN A 187 5.99 -3.05 10.41
CA GLN A 187 4.97 -2.18 9.82
C GLN A 187 5.07 -2.14 8.30
N PHE A 188 6.30 -2.00 7.79
CA PHE A 188 6.58 -1.96 6.36
C PHE A 188 6.13 -3.26 5.67
N TYR A 189 6.57 -4.42 6.16
CA TYR A 189 6.16 -5.71 5.59
C TYR A 189 4.65 -5.97 5.75
N SER A 190 4.04 -5.53 6.85
CA SER A 190 2.59 -5.61 7.03
C SER A 190 1.86 -4.79 5.96
N GLY A 191 2.30 -3.57 5.70
CA GLY A 191 1.70 -2.72 4.67
C GLY A 191 1.85 -3.29 3.26
N LEU A 192 3.01 -3.88 2.94
CA LEU A 192 3.20 -4.62 1.69
C LEU A 192 2.26 -5.83 1.60
N ALA A 193 2.13 -6.62 2.67
CA ALA A 193 1.21 -7.76 2.71
C ALA A 193 -0.24 -7.32 2.44
N SER A 194 -0.70 -6.22 3.06
CA SER A 194 -2.03 -5.65 2.81
C SER A 194 -2.21 -5.16 1.37
N GLN A 195 -1.17 -4.57 0.77
CA GLN A 195 -1.20 -4.19 -0.65
C GLN A 195 -1.39 -5.43 -1.55
N GLN A 196 -0.67 -6.51 -1.26
CA GLN A 196 -0.82 -7.79 -1.99
C GLN A 196 -2.20 -8.41 -1.78
N THR A 197 -2.78 -8.33 -0.57
CA THR A 197 -4.17 -8.73 -0.30
C THR A 197 -5.15 -7.98 -1.22
N ARG A 198 -4.98 -6.66 -1.37
CA ARG A 198 -5.83 -5.85 -2.26
C ARG A 198 -5.71 -6.28 -3.72
N LEU A 199 -4.49 -6.53 -4.20
CA LEU A 199 -4.24 -6.98 -5.58
C LEU A 199 -4.82 -8.37 -5.85
N TYR A 200 -4.65 -9.28 -4.89
CA TYR A 200 -5.29 -10.60 -4.91
C TYR A 200 -6.80 -10.48 -5.08
N GLU A 201 -7.47 -9.62 -4.31
CA GLU A 201 -8.92 -9.44 -4.42
C GLU A 201 -9.35 -8.91 -5.77
N GLN A 202 -8.60 -7.95 -6.33
CA GLN A 202 -8.88 -7.42 -7.66
C GLN A 202 -8.76 -8.51 -8.73
N ALA A 203 -7.67 -9.29 -8.72
CA ALA A 203 -7.46 -10.37 -9.67
C ALA A 203 -8.49 -11.51 -9.49
N ASN A 204 -8.77 -11.91 -8.25
CA ASN A 204 -9.74 -12.96 -7.94
C ASN A 204 -11.16 -12.56 -8.35
N SER A 205 -11.54 -11.30 -8.10
CA SER A 205 -12.84 -10.77 -8.54
C SER A 205 -12.99 -10.84 -10.06
N LYS A 206 -11.96 -10.47 -10.84
CA LYS A 206 -11.96 -10.59 -12.31
C LYS A 206 -12.05 -12.05 -12.77
N ALA A 207 -11.29 -12.95 -12.12
CA ALA A 207 -11.26 -14.38 -12.40
C ALA A 207 -12.60 -15.10 -12.19
N GLU A 208 -13.48 -14.53 -11.35
CA GLU A 208 -14.83 -15.03 -11.11
C GLU A 208 -15.85 -14.35 -12.04
N ALA A 209 -15.78 -13.03 -12.18
CA ALA A 209 -16.77 -12.24 -12.89
C ALA A 209 -16.75 -12.48 -14.41
N LEU A 210 -15.57 -12.61 -15.04
CA LEU A 210 -15.48 -12.74 -16.50
C LEU A 210 -16.05 -14.09 -17.01
N PRO A 211 -15.71 -15.26 -16.43
CA PRO A 211 -16.37 -16.51 -16.81
C PRO A 211 -17.88 -16.50 -16.56
N ALA A 212 -18.32 -15.90 -15.46
CA ALA A 212 -19.75 -15.79 -15.16
C ALA A 212 -20.48 -14.93 -16.20
N LEU A 213 -19.84 -13.85 -16.65
CA LEU A 213 -20.33 -13.02 -17.74
C LEU A 213 -20.44 -13.83 -19.03
N ASP A 214 -19.43 -14.64 -19.37
CA ASP A 214 -19.45 -15.46 -20.59
C ASP A 214 -20.61 -16.45 -20.60
N VAL A 215 -20.79 -17.19 -19.51
CA VAL A 215 -21.93 -18.12 -19.36
C VAL A 215 -23.26 -17.39 -19.48
N PHE A 216 -23.37 -16.21 -18.86
CA PHE A 216 -24.59 -15.41 -18.90
C PHE A 216 -24.90 -14.90 -20.32
N LEU A 217 -23.91 -14.35 -21.02
CA LEU A 217 -24.08 -13.87 -22.40
C LEU A 217 -24.44 -15.03 -23.34
N ASP A 218 -23.73 -16.15 -23.25
CA ASP A 218 -23.95 -17.32 -24.11
C ASP A 218 -25.35 -17.93 -23.91
N THR A 219 -25.80 -18.00 -22.66
CA THR A 219 -27.14 -18.48 -22.35
C THR A 219 -28.20 -17.60 -23.02
N ASN A 220 -28.07 -16.28 -22.93
CA ASN A 220 -29.01 -15.35 -23.54
C ASN A 220 -28.92 -15.30 -25.07
N ILE A 221 -27.73 -15.44 -25.65
CA ILE A 221 -27.54 -15.56 -27.10
C ILE A 221 -28.28 -16.82 -27.61
N ASN A 222 -28.13 -17.96 -26.91
CA ASN A 222 -28.82 -19.19 -27.27
C ASN A 222 -30.35 -19.06 -27.16
N LEU A 223 -30.85 -18.44 -26.08
CA LEU A 223 -32.28 -18.13 -25.93
C LEU A 223 -32.79 -17.25 -27.08
N LEU A 224 -32.00 -16.26 -27.51
CA LEU A 224 -32.35 -15.37 -28.61
C LEU A 224 -32.34 -16.09 -29.96
N ARG A 225 -31.35 -16.97 -30.21
CA ARG A 225 -31.28 -17.81 -31.44
C ARG A 225 -32.53 -18.68 -31.60
N HIS A 226 -33.03 -19.26 -30.50
CA HIS A 226 -34.25 -20.08 -30.51
C HIS A 226 -35.57 -19.29 -30.44
N SER A 227 -35.52 -17.97 -30.23
CA SER A 227 -36.73 -17.14 -30.18
C SER A 227 -37.28 -16.85 -31.57
N VAL A 228 -38.58 -17.09 -31.78
CA VAL A 228 -39.26 -16.74 -33.04
C VAL A 228 -39.60 -15.24 -33.11
N LYS A 229 -39.90 -14.61 -31.96
CA LYS A 229 -40.39 -13.22 -31.89
C LYS A 229 -39.27 -12.19 -31.63
N LYS A 230 -38.27 -12.54 -30.82
CA LYS A 230 -37.19 -11.61 -30.46
C LYS A 230 -36.03 -11.73 -31.46
N THR A 231 -35.56 -10.59 -31.97
CA THR A 231 -34.37 -10.50 -32.85
C THR A 231 -33.17 -9.87 -32.16
N LYS A 232 -33.40 -9.12 -31.07
CA LYS A 232 -32.42 -8.41 -30.27
C LYS A 232 -32.82 -8.45 -28.80
N GLU A 233 -31.85 -8.37 -27.91
CA GLU A 233 -32.04 -8.31 -26.46
C GLU A 233 -31.04 -7.34 -25.84
N TYR A 234 -31.45 -6.61 -24.80
CA TYR A 234 -30.60 -5.68 -24.07
C TYR A 234 -30.45 -6.22 -22.64
N LEU A 235 -29.21 -6.54 -22.25
CA LEU A 235 -28.90 -7.11 -20.96
C LEU A 235 -28.24 -6.06 -20.07
N GLN A 236 -28.71 -5.96 -18.83
CA GLN A 236 -28.12 -5.08 -17.83
C GLN A 236 -27.10 -5.85 -17.01
N ILE A 237 -25.86 -5.35 -17.00
CA ILE A 237 -24.74 -5.90 -16.24
C ILE A 237 -24.39 -4.92 -15.14
N ILE A 238 -24.36 -5.38 -13.90
CA ILE A 238 -24.00 -4.58 -12.74
C ILE A 238 -22.54 -4.88 -12.39
N THR A 239 -21.65 -3.93 -12.64
CA THR A 239 -20.21 -4.04 -12.33
C THR A 239 -19.86 -3.43 -10.96
N GLY A 240 -20.81 -2.75 -10.30
CA GLY A 240 -20.64 -2.08 -9.02
C GLY A 240 -20.29 -0.58 -9.16
N ARG A 241 -20.56 0.21 -8.11
CA ARG A 241 -20.43 1.69 -8.12
C ARG A 241 -19.06 2.23 -7.74
N GLY A 242 -18.11 1.37 -7.36
CA GLY A 242 -16.72 1.79 -7.10
C GLY A 242 -16.51 2.76 -5.92
N LYS A 243 -17.45 2.88 -4.96
CA LYS A 243 -17.38 3.86 -3.84
C LYS A 243 -16.06 3.82 -3.05
N HIS A 244 -15.42 2.65 -2.98
CA HIS A 244 -14.15 2.43 -2.27
C HIS A 244 -12.98 2.13 -3.22
N SER A 245 -13.17 2.35 -4.52
CA SER A 245 -12.20 2.07 -5.56
C SER A 245 -11.56 3.36 -6.06
N PHE A 246 -10.38 3.25 -6.66
CA PHE A 246 -9.63 4.42 -7.15
C PHE A 246 -10.48 5.23 -8.15
N LYS A 247 -10.56 6.56 -7.95
CA LYS A 247 -11.40 7.50 -8.72
C LYS A 247 -12.91 7.20 -8.71
N GLY A 248 -13.41 6.36 -7.81
CA GLY A 248 -14.83 6.00 -7.77
C GLY A 248 -15.26 5.01 -8.86
N ILE A 249 -14.31 4.44 -9.61
CA ILE A 249 -14.57 3.50 -10.70
C ILE A 249 -14.47 2.08 -10.15
N SER A 250 -15.49 1.24 -10.39
CA SER A 250 -15.42 -0.16 -9.97
C SER A 250 -14.24 -0.88 -10.61
N VAL A 251 -13.52 -1.64 -9.80
CA VAL A 251 -12.38 -2.49 -10.22
C VAL A 251 -12.75 -3.40 -11.40
N LEU A 252 -13.97 -3.93 -11.43
CA LEU A 252 -14.43 -4.87 -12.46
C LEU A 252 -14.81 -4.19 -13.77
N ARG A 253 -15.19 -2.92 -13.73
CA ARG A 253 -15.79 -2.24 -14.88
C ARG A 253 -14.87 -2.21 -16.10
N PRO A 254 -13.60 -1.77 -16.01
CA PRO A 254 -12.71 -1.75 -17.17
C PRO A 254 -12.50 -3.14 -17.78
N ALA A 255 -12.39 -4.17 -16.94
CA ALA A 255 -12.22 -5.54 -17.40
C ALA A 255 -13.45 -6.05 -18.15
N VAL A 256 -14.66 -5.77 -17.64
CA VAL A 256 -15.92 -6.15 -18.29
C VAL A 256 -16.12 -5.39 -19.61
N GLU A 257 -15.83 -4.09 -19.65
CA GLU A 257 -15.92 -3.29 -20.89
C GLU A 257 -14.99 -3.84 -21.97
N ASN A 258 -13.72 -4.10 -21.63
CA ASN A 258 -12.74 -4.68 -22.54
C ASN A 258 -13.17 -6.08 -23.03
N HIS A 259 -13.69 -6.91 -22.13
CA HIS A 259 -14.16 -8.26 -22.48
C HIS A 259 -15.33 -8.22 -23.46
N ILE A 260 -16.29 -7.31 -23.26
CA ILE A 260 -17.42 -7.12 -24.19
C ILE A 260 -16.92 -6.66 -25.56
N ILE A 261 -15.95 -5.75 -25.61
CA ILE A 261 -15.32 -5.25 -26.85
C ILE A 261 -14.58 -6.38 -27.58
N GLN A 262 -13.78 -7.18 -26.86
CA GLN A 262 -13.07 -8.34 -27.42
C GLN A 262 -14.02 -9.35 -28.06
N ARG A 263 -15.22 -9.53 -27.46
CA ARG A 263 -16.28 -10.37 -28.03
C ARG A 263 -16.99 -9.76 -29.26
N GLY A 264 -16.64 -8.54 -29.64
CA GLY A 264 -17.29 -7.80 -30.74
C GLY A 264 -18.72 -7.37 -30.42
N LEU A 265 -19.06 -7.21 -29.13
CA LEU A 265 -20.38 -6.79 -28.68
C LEU A 265 -20.41 -5.28 -28.40
N SER A 266 -21.56 -4.64 -28.62
CA SER A 266 -21.77 -3.23 -28.31
C SER A 266 -22.43 -3.04 -26.95
N PHE A 267 -21.97 -2.06 -26.17
CA PHE A 267 -22.57 -1.70 -24.90
C PHE A 267 -22.77 -0.19 -24.75
N THR A 268 -23.70 0.19 -23.87
CA THR A 268 -23.94 1.58 -23.44
C THR A 268 -23.83 1.66 -21.92
N THR A 269 -23.29 2.76 -21.40
CA THR A 269 -23.26 2.98 -19.95
C THR A 269 -24.52 3.69 -19.50
N LEU A 270 -25.31 3.05 -18.63
CA LEU A 270 -26.50 3.67 -18.05
C LEU A 270 -26.14 4.51 -16.82
N ASN A 271 -25.29 3.96 -15.95
CA ASN A 271 -24.77 4.67 -14.78
C ASN A 271 -23.36 4.17 -14.44
N GLN A 272 -22.71 4.78 -13.43
CA GLN A 272 -21.32 4.46 -13.05
C GLN A 272 -21.08 2.98 -12.72
N GLY A 273 -22.11 2.21 -12.36
CA GLY A 273 -21.99 0.79 -12.03
C GLY A 273 -22.85 -0.16 -12.86
N MET A 274 -23.42 0.30 -13.98
CA MET A 274 -24.31 -0.50 -14.82
C MET A 274 -24.06 -0.26 -16.30
N LEU A 275 -23.89 -1.35 -17.02
CA LEU A 275 -23.73 -1.41 -18.48
C LEU A 275 -24.95 -2.10 -19.09
N GLU A 276 -25.39 -1.61 -20.24
CA GLU A 276 -26.40 -2.25 -21.06
C GLU A 276 -25.74 -2.82 -22.32
N VAL A 277 -25.76 -4.14 -22.47
CA VAL A 277 -25.15 -4.85 -23.60
C VAL A 277 -26.23 -5.26 -24.58
N LYS A 278 -26.00 -4.96 -25.86
CA LYS A 278 -26.92 -5.33 -26.94
C LYS A 278 -26.50 -6.66 -27.55
N LEU A 279 -27.40 -7.63 -27.49
CA LEU A 279 -27.27 -8.94 -28.13
C LEU A 279 -28.12 -9.04 -29.38
N THR A 280 -27.64 -9.83 -30.35
CA THR A 280 -28.33 -10.16 -31.59
C THR A 280 -28.22 -11.66 -31.84
N LYS A 281 -29.07 -12.22 -32.71
CA LYS A 281 -28.97 -13.65 -33.07
C LYS A 281 -27.61 -14.05 -33.65
N ASN A 282 -26.92 -13.10 -34.27
CA ASN A 282 -25.62 -13.29 -34.92
C ASN A 282 -24.45 -13.05 -33.96
N SER A 283 -24.72 -12.71 -32.70
CA SER A 283 -23.67 -12.60 -31.67
C SER A 283 -22.99 -13.97 -31.48
N LYS A 284 -21.66 -13.96 -31.40
CA LYS A 284 -20.84 -15.17 -31.24
C LYS A 284 -20.88 -15.67 -29.80
N LEU A 285 -20.97 -16.99 -29.63
CA LEU A 285 -20.78 -17.64 -28.33
C LEU A 285 -19.30 -17.63 -27.95
N THR A 286 -18.98 -17.80 -26.67
CA THR A 286 -17.59 -17.77 -26.18
C THR A 286 -16.71 -18.83 -26.85
N ASN A 287 -17.28 -19.99 -27.15
CA ASN A 287 -16.65 -21.10 -27.88
C ASN A 287 -16.57 -20.90 -29.40
N GLU A 288 -17.16 -19.83 -29.95
CA GLU A 288 -17.09 -19.44 -31.36
C GLU A 288 -16.10 -18.28 -31.62
N LEU A 289 -15.40 -17.83 -30.58
CA LEU A 289 -14.42 -16.74 -30.62
C LEU A 289 -13.01 -17.26 -30.91
#